data_AF-A0A330GD33-F1
#
_entry.id   AF-A0A330GD33-F1
#
_cell.length_a   1.000
_cell.length_b   1.000
_cell.length_c   1.000
_cell.angle_alpha   90.00
_cell.angle_beta   90.00
_cell.angle_gamma   90.00
#
_symmetry.space_group_name_H-M   'P 1'
#
loop_
_entity.id
_entity.type
_entity.pdbx_description
1 polymer ?
#
loop_
_entity_poly.entity_id
_entity_poly.type
_entity_poly.pdbx_seq_one_letter_code
_entity_poly.pdbx_strand_id
1 'polypeptide(L)'
;MTANKPMTGEQLDELMTIAVNMQRDSEKSGDRPTAMFAYAVQVAVMELRKVRDDAAALAAENAGLKSVDVWMNADEVGGSAADKAIENGATPEEATRAGVQAVIDSFKTPTTNTFLAEVRAQARNELVDELEARFTELSQTSTTPELRIGAAGAAGFVSTFRTRTEGSPDEQHRQTCDRAAD
;
A
#
# COMPACT_ATOMS: atom_id res chain seq x y z
N MET A 1 -11.14 24.81 16.62
CA MET A 1 -10.14 24.44 15.61
C MET A 1 -10.58 25.00 14.29
N THR A 2 -9.81 25.91 13.71
CA THR A 2 -10.07 26.40 12.35
C THR A 2 -9.51 25.33 11.41
N ALA A 3 -10.37 24.58 10.73
CA ALA A 3 -9.91 23.69 9.67
C ALA A 3 -9.38 24.57 8.53
N ASN A 4 -8.06 24.61 8.35
CA ASN A 4 -7.49 25.28 7.19
C ASN A 4 -8.02 24.61 5.92
N LYS A 5 -8.42 25.42 4.94
CA LYS A 5 -8.92 24.92 3.67
C LYS A 5 -7.85 24.03 3.01
N PRO A 6 -8.17 22.78 2.60
CA PRO A 6 -7.19 21.92 1.92
C PRO A 6 -6.81 22.53 0.57
N MET A 7 -5.53 22.40 0.19
CA MET A 7 -5.04 22.87 -1.11
C MET A 7 -5.72 22.11 -2.26
N THR A 8 -6.04 22.81 -3.35
CA THR A 8 -6.59 22.20 -4.57
C THR A 8 -5.53 21.40 -5.33
N GLY A 9 -5.93 20.60 -6.32
CA GLY A 9 -4.97 19.86 -7.17
C GLY A 9 -4.05 20.81 -7.94
N GLU A 10 -4.62 21.85 -8.53
CA GLU A 10 -3.88 22.93 -9.22
C GLU A 10 -2.87 23.62 -8.30
N GLN A 11 -3.25 23.90 -7.04
CA GLN A 11 -2.33 24.49 -6.06
C GLN A 11 -1.16 23.57 -5.72
N LEU A 12 -1.35 22.25 -5.75
CA LEU A 12 -0.26 21.29 -5.60
C LEU A 12 0.62 21.23 -6.86
N ASP A 13 0.06 21.39 -8.06
CA ASP A 13 0.79 21.47 -9.35
C ASP A 13 1.70 22.71 -9.41
N GLU A 14 1.17 23.84 -8.99
CA GLU A 14 1.93 25.09 -8.85
C GLU A 14 3.04 24.92 -7.82
N LEU A 15 2.74 24.36 -6.64
CA LEU A 15 3.73 24.14 -5.59
C LEU A 15 4.85 23.19 -6.04
N MET A 16 4.52 22.10 -6.74
CA MET A 16 5.50 21.19 -7.32
C MET A 16 6.42 21.92 -8.30
N THR A 17 5.84 22.73 -9.20
CA THR A 17 6.59 23.50 -10.19
C THR A 17 7.54 24.50 -9.53
N ILE A 18 7.06 25.21 -8.50
CA ILE A 18 7.87 26.13 -7.71
C ILE A 18 9.03 25.39 -7.04
N ALA A 19 8.75 24.25 -6.41
CA ALA A 19 9.76 23.46 -5.69
C ALA A 19 10.84 22.91 -6.64
N VAL A 20 10.47 22.40 -7.83
CA VAL A 20 11.44 21.94 -8.84
C VAL A 20 12.34 23.07 -9.32
N ASN A 21 11.77 24.23 -9.64
CA ASN A 21 12.56 25.39 -10.08
C ASN A 21 13.47 25.90 -8.96
N MET A 22 12.96 25.99 -7.72
CA MET A 22 13.74 26.38 -6.54
C MET A 22 14.91 25.44 -6.30
N GLN A 23 14.69 24.11 -6.36
CA GLN A 23 15.78 23.15 -6.21
C GLN A 23 16.86 23.37 -7.27
N ARG A 24 16.47 23.43 -8.54
CA ARG A 24 17.41 23.59 -9.67
C ARG A 24 18.22 24.87 -9.55
N ASP A 25 17.59 25.98 -9.18
CA ASP A 25 18.27 27.27 -9.10
C ASP A 25 19.17 27.37 -7.86
N SER A 26 18.77 26.75 -6.74
CA SER A 26 19.61 26.59 -5.55
C SER A 26 20.81 25.67 -5.76
N GLU A 27 20.65 24.58 -6.52
CA GLU A 27 21.77 23.71 -6.89
C GLU A 27 22.80 24.46 -7.74
N LYS A 28 22.35 25.29 -8.68
CA LYS A 28 23.24 26.13 -9.50
C LYS A 28 23.98 27.19 -8.68
N SER A 29 23.34 27.75 -7.65
CA SER A 29 23.95 28.76 -6.78
C SER A 29 24.80 28.16 -5.65
N GLY A 30 24.81 26.83 -5.50
CA GLY A 30 25.51 26.14 -4.41
C GLY A 30 24.79 26.19 -3.06
N ASP A 31 23.55 26.65 -3.00
CA ASP A 31 22.73 26.70 -1.79
C ASP A 31 22.09 25.34 -1.49
N ARG A 32 22.92 24.46 -0.91
CA ARG A 32 22.54 23.09 -0.60
C ARG A 32 21.35 22.98 0.39
N PRO A 33 21.25 23.79 1.47
CA PRO A 33 20.09 23.76 2.36
C PRO A 33 18.76 24.02 1.64
N THR A 34 18.70 25.04 0.78
CA THR A 34 17.47 25.37 0.04
C THR A 34 17.12 24.30 -0.99
N ALA A 35 18.12 23.72 -1.66
CA ALA A 35 17.90 22.60 -2.57
C ALA A 35 17.28 21.39 -1.85
N MET A 36 17.77 21.03 -0.66
CA MET A 36 17.21 19.93 0.12
C MET A 36 15.79 20.22 0.60
N PHE A 37 15.50 21.44 1.05
CA PHE A 37 14.15 21.83 1.43
C PHE A 37 13.19 21.73 0.23
N ALA A 38 13.59 22.25 -0.93
CA ALA A 38 12.79 22.18 -2.14
C ALA A 38 12.52 20.74 -2.59
N TYR A 39 13.50 19.84 -2.44
CA TYR A 39 13.31 18.41 -2.66
C TYR A 39 12.30 17.79 -1.68
N ALA A 40 12.41 18.09 -0.38
CA ALA A 40 11.47 17.60 0.63
C ALA A 40 10.02 18.06 0.35
N VAL A 41 9.85 19.31 -0.12
CA VAL A 41 8.54 19.82 -0.54
C VAL A 41 8.00 19.03 -1.73
N GLN A 42 8.83 18.67 -2.72
CA GLN A 42 8.40 17.83 -3.85
C GLN A 42 7.91 16.47 -3.37
N VAL A 43 8.65 15.81 -2.47
CA VAL A 43 8.26 14.52 -1.89
C VAL A 43 6.90 14.63 -1.17
N ALA A 44 6.74 15.65 -0.32
CA ALA A 44 5.49 15.87 0.40
C ALA A 44 4.29 16.13 -0.54
N VAL A 45 4.50 16.86 -1.65
CA VAL A 45 3.45 17.09 -2.65
C VAL A 45 3.05 15.77 -3.35
N MET A 46 4.03 14.93 -3.70
CA MET A 46 3.76 13.63 -4.32
C MET A 46 2.98 12.70 -3.38
N GLU A 47 3.36 12.63 -2.11
CA GLU A 47 2.66 11.84 -1.09
C GLU A 47 1.21 12.33 -0.87
N LEU A 48 1.02 13.65 -0.77
CA LEU A 48 -0.32 14.23 -0.62
C LEU A 48 -1.22 13.94 -1.81
N ARG A 49 -0.68 13.99 -3.03
CA ARG A 49 -1.44 13.62 -4.24
C ARG A 49 -1.84 12.16 -4.20
N LYS A 50 -0.89 11.25 -3.93
CA LYS A 50 -1.17 9.82 -3.84
C LYS A 50 -2.31 9.53 -2.87
N VAL A 51 -2.25 10.07 -1.65
CA VAL A 51 -3.30 9.88 -0.64
C VAL A 51 -4.67 10.39 -1.12
N ARG A 52 -4.70 11.50 -1.86
CA ARG A 52 -5.94 12.05 -2.41
C ARG A 52 -6.50 11.19 -3.54
N ASP A 53 -5.63 10.69 -4.41
CA ASP A 53 -6.00 9.83 -5.54
C ASP A 53 -6.53 8.49 -5.02
N ASP A 54 -5.86 7.88 -4.04
CA ASP A 54 -6.33 6.68 -3.34
C ASP A 54 -7.68 6.91 -2.69
N ALA A 55 -7.86 8.03 -1.97
CA ALA A 55 -9.12 8.37 -1.33
C ALA A 55 -10.26 8.57 -2.36
N ALA A 56 -9.98 9.23 -3.49
CA ALA A 56 -10.95 9.44 -4.55
C ALA A 56 -11.34 8.11 -5.23
N ALA A 57 -10.37 7.24 -5.51
CA ALA A 57 -10.61 5.92 -6.08
C ALA A 57 -11.44 5.03 -5.14
N LEU A 58 -11.11 5.01 -3.84
CA LEU A 58 -11.89 4.31 -2.82
C LEU A 58 -13.31 4.87 -2.67
N ALA A 59 -13.48 6.19 -2.78
CA ALA A 59 -14.80 6.82 -2.76
C ALA A 59 -15.63 6.42 -3.99
N ALA A 60 -15.02 6.36 -5.17
CA ALA A 60 -15.66 5.92 -6.40
C ALA A 60 -16.08 4.44 -6.35
N GLU A 61 -15.20 3.55 -5.88
CA GLU A 61 -15.51 2.13 -5.67
C GLU A 61 -16.68 1.96 -4.69
N ASN A 62 -16.65 2.69 -3.56
CA ASN A 62 -17.74 2.68 -2.58
C ASN A 62 -19.08 3.21 -3.13
N ALA A 63 -19.04 4.22 -4.00
CA ALA A 63 -20.25 4.73 -4.66
C ALA A 63 -20.84 3.68 -5.62
N GLY A 64 -19.98 2.99 -6.37
CA GLY A 64 -20.37 1.88 -7.24
C GLY A 64 -21.04 0.74 -6.47
N LEU A 65 -20.42 0.28 -5.37
CA LEU A 65 -20.96 -0.80 -4.52
C LEU A 65 -22.32 -0.46 -3.89
N LYS A 66 -22.61 0.82 -3.67
CA LYS A 66 -23.90 1.28 -3.11
C LYS A 66 -24.97 1.52 -4.17
N SER A 67 -24.63 1.44 -5.45
CA SER A 67 -25.58 1.68 -6.53
C SER A 67 -26.52 0.49 -6.72
N VAL A 68 -27.81 0.77 -6.90
CA VAL A 68 -28.82 -0.27 -7.16
C VAL A 68 -28.51 -1.03 -8.45
N ASP A 69 -27.95 -0.36 -9.46
CA ASP A 69 -27.56 -0.98 -10.72
C ASP A 69 -26.53 -2.11 -10.53
N VAL A 70 -25.52 -1.90 -9.69
CA VAL A 70 -24.52 -2.94 -9.39
C VAL A 70 -25.15 -4.15 -8.70
N TRP A 71 -26.13 -3.93 -7.82
CA TRP A 71 -26.85 -5.01 -7.15
C TRP A 71 -27.82 -5.74 -8.08
N MET A 72 -28.53 -5.03 -8.96
CA MET A 72 -29.44 -5.65 -9.94
C MET A 72 -28.67 -6.47 -10.99
N ASN A 73 -27.48 -6.04 -11.38
CA ASN A 73 -26.63 -6.81 -12.30
C ASN A 73 -26.10 -8.12 -11.68
N ALA A 74 -26.18 -8.27 -10.34
CA ALA A 74 -25.80 -9.51 -9.65
C ALA A 74 -27.01 -10.42 -9.36
N ASP A 75 -28.23 -10.05 -9.77
CA ASP A 75 -29.47 -10.79 -9.47
C ASP A 75 -29.40 -12.24 -9.97
N GLU A 76 -28.84 -12.48 -11.16
CA GLU A 76 -28.66 -13.82 -11.72
C GLU A 76 -27.77 -14.72 -10.84
N VAL A 77 -26.73 -14.15 -10.22
CA VAL A 77 -25.86 -14.87 -9.28
C VAL A 77 -26.64 -15.27 -8.03
N GLY A 78 -27.46 -14.34 -7.51
CA GLY A 78 -28.31 -14.59 -6.36
C GLY A 78 -29.38 -15.65 -6.63
N GLY A 79 -30.07 -15.56 -7.76
CA GLY A 79 -31.09 -16.52 -8.19
C GLY A 79 -30.52 -17.93 -8.33
N SER A 80 -29.40 -18.09 -9.05
CA SER A 80 -28.77 -19.39 -9.24
C SER A 80 -28.31 -20.04 -7.92
N ALA A 81 -27.80 -19.24 -6.98
CA ALA A 81 -27.41 -19.74 -5.67
C ALA A 81 -28.63 -20.13 -4.81
N ALA A 82 -29.72 -19.38 -4.88
CA ALA A 82 -30.97 -19.71 -4.21
C ALA A 82 -31.58 -21.00 -4.76
N ASP A 83 -31.62 -21.17 -6.08
CA ASP A 83 -32.14 -22.37 -6.74
C ASP A 83 -31.35 -23.61 -6.33
N LYS A 84 -30.00 -23.54 -6.37
CA LYS A 84 -29.14 -24.63 -5.89
C LYS A 84 -29.35 -24.95 -4.42
N ALA A 85 -29.64 -23.96 -3.58
CA ALA A 85 -29.94 -24.21 -2.17
C ALA A 85 -31.25 -24.99 -2.02
N ILE A 86 -32.30 -24.63 -2.77
CA ILE A 86 -33.59 -25.36 -2.79
C ILE A 86 -33.39 -26.79 -3.29
N GLU A 87 -32.63 -26.99 -4.36
CA GLU A 87 -32.28 -28.33 -4.88
C GLU A 87 -31.59 -29.21 -3.82
N ASN A 88 -30.81 -28.59 -2.93
CA ASN A 88 -30.15 -29.26 -1.82
C ASN A 88 -31.01 -29.39 -0.55
N GLY A 89 -32.31 -29.07 -0.64
CA GLY A 89 -33.27 -29.22 0.46
C GLY A 89 -33.34 -28.05 1.42
N ALA A 90 -32.78 -26.88 1.07
CA ALA A 90 -32.91 -25.68 1.89
C ALA A 90 -34.36 -25.17 1.93
N THR A 91 -34.74 -24.60 3.06
CA THR A 91 -35.99 -23.84 3.17
C THR A 91 -35.94 -22.57 2.30
N PRO A 92 -37.09 -21.96 1.95
CA PRO A 92 -37.11 -20.71 1.16
C PRO A 92 -36.31 -19.57 1.79
N GLU A 93 -36.28 -19.49 3.13
CA GLU A 93 -35.51 -18.46 3.85
C GLU A 93 -33.99 -18.71 3.72
N GLU A 94 -33.56 -19.97 3.85
CA GLU A 94 -32.15 -20.36 3.69
C GLU A 94 -31.68 -20.17 2.24
N ALA A 95 -32.53 -20.47 1.26
CA ALA A 95 -32.26 -20.23 -0.14
C ALA A 95 -32.10 -18.73 -0.45
N THR A 96 -32.97 -17.89 0.12
CA THR A 96 -32.86 -16.42 0.02
C THR A 96 -31.54 -15.92 0.60
N ARG A 97 -31.15 -16.45 1.78
CA ARG A 97 -29.88 -16.10 2.43
C ARG A 97 -28.67 -16.52 1.58
N ALA A 98 -28.72 -17.71 0.98
CA ALA A 98 -27.68 -18.20 0.09
C ALA A 98 -27.54 -17.31 -1.17
N GLY A 99 -28.66 -16.89 -1.75
CA GLY A 99 -28.68 -15.94 -2.87
C GLY A 99 -28.05 -14.59 -2.52
N VAL A 100 -28.46 -13.99 -1.41
CA VAL A 100 -27.89 -12.72 -0.94
C VAL A 100 -26.38 -12.84 -0.65
N GLN A 101 -25.95 -13.94 -0.02
CA GLN A 101 -24.53 -14.17 0.24
C GLN A 101 -23.73 -14.31 -1.06
N ALA A 102 -24.24 -15.05 -2.05
CA ALA A 102 -23.57 -15.20 -3.33
C ALA A 102 -23.41 -13.87 -4.08
N VAL A 103 -24.39 -12.98 -3.99
CA VAL A 103 -24.30 -11.61 -4.52
C VAL A 103 -23.19 -10.83 -3.82
N ILE A 104 -23.14 -10.87 -2.48
CA ILE A 104 -22.09 -10.19 -1.70
C ILE A 104 -20.70 -10.69 -2.10
N ASP A 105 -20.54 -12.01 -2.20
CA ASP A 105 -19.26 -12.64 -2.55
C ASP A 105 -18.84 -12.36 -4.01
N SER A 106 -19.80 -12.03 -4.88
CA SER A 106 -19.53 -11.68 -6.28
C SER A 106 -18.91 -10.29 -6.46
N PHE A 107 -19.10 -9.38 -5.49
CA PHE A 107 -18.57 -8.03 -5.59
C PHE A 107 -17.06 -7.98 -5.45
N LYS A 108 -16.40 -7.34 -6.41
CA LYS A 108 -14.95 -7.15 -6.43
C LYS A 108 -14.59 -5.77 -5.92
N THR A 109 -13.55 -5.70 -5.10
CA THR A 109 -13.01 -4.46 -4.52
C THR A 109 -11.52 -4.27 -4.85
N PRO A 110 -11.16 -4.20 -6.15
CA PRO A 110 -9.76 -4.18 -6.59
C PRO A 110 -8.99 -2.96 -6.05
N THR A 111 -9.63 -1.81 -5.90
CA THR A 111 -9.01 -0.59 -5.35
C THR A 111 -8.71 -0.79 -3.87
N THR A 112 -9.69 -1.30 -3.11
CA THR A 112 -9.50 -1.64 -1.70
C THR A 112 -8.39 -2.68 -1.52
N ASN A 113 -8.34 -3.71 -2.36
CA ASN A 113 -7.28 -4.73 -2.31
C ASN A 113 -5.90 -4.15 -2.58
N THR A 114 -5.78 -3.26 -3.57
CA THR A 114 -4.53 -2.56 -3.90
C THR A 114 -4.08 -1.70 -2.73
N PHE A 115 -4.97 -0.85 -2.20
CA PHE A 115 -4.70 -0.01 -1.03
C PHE A 115 -4.24 -0.83 0.18
N LEU A 116 -4.93 -1.94 0.50
CA LEU A 116 -4.54 -2.82 1.60
C LEU A 116 -3.21 -3.53 1.37
N ALA A 117 -2.88 -3.89 0.13
CA ALA A 117 -1.58 -4.47 -0.21
C ALA A 117 -0.45 -3.47 0.05
N GLU A 118 -0.66 -2.21 -0.34
CA GLU A 118 0.30 -1.13 -0.09
C GLU A 118 0.46 -0.84 1.41
N VAL A 119 -0.63 -0.71 2.16
CA VAL A 119 -0.58 -0.51 3.62
C VAL A 119 0.14 -1.66 4.32
N ARG A 120 -0.11 -2.91 3.91
CA ARG A 120 0.63 -4.07 4.44
C ARG A 120 2.12 -4.01 4.09
N ALA A 121 2.46 -3.59 2.87
CA ALA A 121 3.85 -3.43 2.46
C ALA A 121 4.55 -2.33 3.27
N GLN A 122 3.87 -1.19 3.49
CA GLN A 122 4.36 -0.10 4.32
C GLN A 122 4.58 -0.56 5.77
N ALA A 123 3.58 -1.15 6.41
CA ALA A 123 3.68 -1.63 7.79
C ALA A 123 4.80 -2.69 7.96
N ARG A 124 4.99 -3.56 6.95
CA ARG A 124 6.11 -4.50 6.93
C ARG A 124 7.45 -3.76 6.86
N ASN A 125 7.58 -2.76 6.00
CA ASN A 125 8.83 -2.00 5.85
C ASN A 125 9.16 -1.22 7.13
N GLU A 126 8.16 -0.57 7.75
CA GLU A 126 8.33 0.12 9.04
C GLU A 126 8.78 -0.83 10.16
N LEU A 127 8.23 -2.05 10.20
CA LEU A 127 8.67 -3.07 11.16
C LEU A 127 10.10 -3.53 10.90
N VAL A 128 10.47 -3.73 9.63
CA VAL A 128 11.83 -4.12 9.23
C VAL A 128 12.84 -3.04 9.64
N ASP A 129 12.53 -1.77 9.39
CA ASP A 129 13.37 -0.63 9.75
C ASP A 129 13.57 -0.55 11.27
N GLU A 130 12.50 -0.72 12.04
CA GLU A 130 12.55 -0.73 13.51
C GLU A 130 13.37 -1.92 14.05
N LEU A 131 13.23 -3.11 13.46
CA LEU A 131 14.02 -4.28 13.86
C LEU A 131 15.50 -4.10 13.55
N GLU A 132 15.84 -3.58 12.36
CA GLU A 132 17.21 -3.29 11.97
C GLU A 132 17.85 -2.28 12.93
N ALA A 133 17.12 -1.21 13.27
CA ALA A 133 17.56 -0.22 14.24
C ALA A 133 17.83 -0.84 15.63
N ARG A 134 16.89 -1.65 16.15
CA ARG A 134 17.03 -2.29 17.47
C ARG A 134 18.18 -3.29 17.54
N PHE A 135 18.36 -4.11 16.50
CA PHE A 135 19.49 -5.05 16.47
C PHE A 135 20.82 -4.32 16.34
N THR A 136 20.86 -3.24 15.55
CA THR A 136 22.06 -2.39 15.45
C THR A 136 22.40 -1.77 16.80
N GLU A 137 21.42 -1.19 17.50
CA GLU A 137 21.61 -0.64 18.84
C GLU A 137 22.08 -1.69 19.85
N LEU A 138 21.46 -2.87 19.87
CA LEU A 138 21.84 -3.98 20.76
C LEU A 138 23.27 -4.47 20.46
N SER A 139 23.68 -4.49 19.19
CA SER A 139 25.04 -4.86 18.79
C SER A 139 26.10 -3.84 19.22
N GLN A 140 25.70 -2.60 19.51
CA GLN A 140 26.61 -1.54 19.96
C GLN A 140 26.63 -1.41 21.48
N THR A 141 25.49 -1.63 22.13
CA THR A 141 25.29 -1.34 23.56
C THR A 141 25.46 -2.55 24.47
N SER A 142 25.34 -3.78 23.94
CA SER A 142 25.42 -4.99 24.76
C SER A 142 26.82 -5.23 25.32
N THR A 143 26.90 -5.41 26.64
CA THR A 143 28.13 -5.80 27.34
C THR A 143 28.39 -7.31 27.30
N THR A 144 27.42 -8.11 26.85
CA THR A 144 27.55 -9.57 26.70
C THR A 144 28.02 -9.90 25.29
N PRO A 145 29.22 -10.51 25.11
CA PRO A 145 29.79 -10.75 23.77
C PRO A 145 28.90 -11.57 22.84
N GLU A 146 28.22 -12.60 23.36
CA GLU A 146 27.32 -13.46 22.59
C GLU A 146 26.10 -12.71 22.07
N LEU A 147 25.47 -11.87 22.92
CA LEU A 147 24.33 -11.04 22.53
C LEU A 147 24.74 -9.98 21.51
N ARG A 148 25.95 -9.42 21.64
CA ARG A 148 26.50 -8.45 20.70
C ARG A 148 26.67 -9.03 19.29
N ILE A 149 27.29 -10.21 19.20
CA ILE A 149 27.52 -10.92 17.94
C ILE A 149 26.19 -11.39 17.34
N GLY A 150 25.30 -11.95 18.17
CA GLY A 150 23.96 -12.36 17.75
C GLY A 150 23.13 -11.21 17.17
N ALA A 151 23.16 -10.05 17.82
CA ALA A 151 22.47 -8.85 17.35
C ALA A 151 23.06 -8.31 16.04
N ALA A 152 24.39 -8.31 15.88
CA ALA A 152 25.01 -7.92 14.61
C ALA A 152 24.62 -8.86 13.46
N GLY A 153 24.54 -10.18 13.72
CA GLY A 153 24.05 -11.16 12.74
C GLY A 153 22.58 -10.94 12.38
N ALA A 154 21.73 -10.65 13.37
CA ALA A 154 20.32 -10.37 13.16
C ALA A 154 20.09 -9.08 12.35
N ALA A 155 20.83 -8.01 12.62
CA ALA A 155 20.78 -6.77 11.84
C ALA A 155 21.14 -7.03 10.36
N GLY A 156 22.23 -7.77 10.12
CA GLY A 156 22.64 -8.15 8.76
C GLY A 156 21.58 -8.99 8.03
N PHE A 157 20.93 -9.93 8.73
CA PHE A 157 19.84 -10.72 8.19
C PHE A 157 18.63 -9.85 7.81
N VAL A 158 18.18 -8.96 8.70
CA VAL A 158 17.06 -8.04 8.44
C VAL A 158 17.35 -7.14 7.24
N SER A 159 18.58 -6.61 7.13
CA SER A 159 19.03 -5.79 6.00
C SER A 159 18.99 -6.55 4.66
N THR A 160 19.38 -7.84 4.66
CA THR A 160 19.25 -8.69 3.46
C THR A 160 17.80 -9.05 3.11
N PHE A 161 16.91 -9.12 4.10
CA PHE A 161 15.47 -9.32 3.88
C PHE A 161 14.84 -8.11 3.17
N ARG A 162 15.21 -6.89 3.57
CA ARG A 162 14.79 -5.64 2.94
C ARG A 162 15.14 -5.61 1.44
N THR A 163 16.41 -5.83 1.12
CA THR A 163 16.93 -5.72 -0.27
C THR A 163 16.30 -6.73 -1.24
N ARG A 164 15.91 -7.94 -0.78
CA ARG A 164 15.18 -8.90 -1.63
C ARG A 164 13.74 -8.50 -1.94
N THR A 165 13.12 -7.68 -1.10
CA THR A 165 11.73 -7.23 -1.28
C THR A 165 11.59 -5.95 -2.10
N GLU A 166 12.68 -5.20 -2.31
CA GLU A 166 12.71 -3.97 -3.12
C GLU A 166 13.04 -4.23 -4.61
N GLY A 167 13.44 -5.46 -4.97
CA GLY A 167 13.69 -5.84 -6.37
C GLY A 167 12.41 -5.99 -7.18
N SER A 168 12.38 -5.36 -8.37
CA SER A 168 11.29 -5.48 -9.36
C SER A 168 10.86 -6.95 -9.56
N PRO A 169 9.55 -7.25 -9.77
CA PRO A 169 9.07 -8.61 -10.02
C PRO A 169 9.84 -9.35 -11.13
N ASP A 170 10.36 -8.63 -12.12
CA ASP A 170 11.16 -9.20 -13.22
C ASP A 170 12.55 -9.71 -12.78
N GLU A 171 13.10 -9.17 -11.70
CA GLU A 171 14.39 -9.57 -11.15
C GLU A 171 14.27 -10.81 -10.24
N GLN A 172 13.13 -10.96 -9.58
CA GLN A 172 12.79 -12.16 -8.80
C GLN A 172 12.55 -13.39 -9.68
N HIS A 173 12.01 -13.22 -10.90
CA HIS A 173 11.81 -14.32 -11.84
C HIS A 173 13.13 -14.81 -12.47
N ARG A 174 14.11 -13.92 -12.71
CA ARG A 174 15.45 -14.33 -13.19
C ARG A 174 16.26 -15.07 -12.14
N GLN A 175 16.30 -14.60 -10.90
CA GLN A 175 17.07 -15.25 -9.83
C GLN A 175 16.55 -16.65 -9.45
N THR A 176 15.26 -16.93 -9.66
CA THR A 176 14.69 -18.26 -9.44
C THR A 176 14.98 -19.23 -10.58
N CYS A 177 15.10 -18.74 -11.81
CA CYS A 177 15.50 -19.55 -12.96
C CYS A 177 17.00 -19.93 -12.91
N ASP A 178 17.87 -19.02 -12.51
CA ASP A 178 19.33 -19.29 -12.43
C ASP A 178 19.69 -20.28 -11.31
N ARG A 179 18.87 -20.37 -10.25
CA ARG A 179 19.08 -21.32 -9.14
C ARG A 179 18.53 -22.73 -9.42
N ALA A 180 17.79 -22.91 -10.51
CA ALA A 180 17.30 -24.22 -10.96
C ALA A 180 18.22 -24.87 -12.01
N ALA A 181 19.33 -24.20 -12.37
CA ALA A 181 20.28 -24.63 -13.39
C ALA A 181 21.64 -25.12 -12.83
N ASP A 182 21.80 -25.13 -11.50
CA ASP A 182 22.92 -25.76 -10.76
C ASP A 182 22.40 -26.93 -9.89
#